data_AF-A0A071M211-F1
#
_entry.id   AF-A0A071M211-F1
#
_cell.length_a   1.000
_cell.length_b   1.000
_cell.length_c   1.000
_cell.angle_alpha   90.00
_cell.angle_beta   90.00
_cell.angle_gamma   90.00
#
_symmetry.space_group_name_H-M   'P 1'
#
loop_
_entity.id
_entity.type
_entity.pdbx_description
1 polymer ?
#
loop_
_entity_poly.entity_id
_entity_poly.type
_entity_poly.pdbx_seq_one_letter_code
_entity_poly.pdbx_strand_id
1 'polypeptide(L)'
;MGADNGTTPFHAGTQNDCGLHTIASLTGWSEPTVVQKLGLSEQDVKDISAHGMQPDTVTAAFKHINNGNVEHRQGTADDLVKGLAQFPEGHQFALGMQRDSGIGHLVSAKRVGDRLDITDRQINQTTSVRSEQELQQYLQQQGASKIHTWYDK
;
A
#
# COMPACT_ATOMS: atom_id res chain seq x y z
N MET A 1 10.14 -26.52 -18.61
CA MET A 1 8.78 -26.13 -18.17
C MET A 1 8.51 -26.89 -16.88
N GLY A 2 8.84 -26.29 -15.74
CA GLY A 2 8.49 -26.81 -14.43
C GLY A 2 7.19 -26.15 -14.00
N ALA A 3 6.17 -26.95 -13.70
CA ALA A 3 4.93 -26.44 -13.16
C ALA A 3 5.18 -25.95 -11.72
N ASP A 4 5.19 -24.64 -11.54
CA ASP A 4 4.96 -24.02 -10.24
C ASP A 4 3.57 -24.45 -9.77
N ASN A 5 3.51 -25.38 -8.82
CA ASN A 5 2.28 -25.77 -8.13
C ASN A 5 1.89 -24.61 -7.18
N GLY A 6 1.51 -23.49 -7.77
CA GLY A 6 1.38 -22.18 -7.16
C GLY A 6 0.26 -22.11 -6.13
N THR A 7 0.62 -22.32 -4.87
CA THR A 7 -0.01 -21.59 -3.77
C THR A 7 0.66 -20.22 -3.73
N THR A 8 -0.05 -19.18 -4.13
CA THR A 8 0.37 -17.79 -3.95
C THR A 8 0.62 -17.55 -2.46
N PRO A 9 1.79 -17.01 -2.04
CA PRO A 9 2.03 -16.67 -0.64
C PRO A 9 0.97 -15.73 -0.07
N PHE A 10 0.33 -14.91 -0.91
CA PHE A 10 -0.70 -13.98 -0.50
C PHE A 10 -2.09 -14.50 -0.92
N HIS A 11 -3.11 -14.00 -0.23
CA HIS A 11 -4.50 -14.35 -0.45
C HIS A 11 -5.24 -13.14 -1.02
N ALA A 12 -5.65 -13.23 -2.29
CA ALA A 12 -6.47 -12.18 -2.89
C ALA A 12 -7.81 -12.03 -2.13
N GLY A 13 -8.12 -10.79 -1.74
CA GLY A 13 -9.43 -10.35 -1.22
C GLY A 13 -9.91 -10.93 0.12
N THR A 14 -9.21 -11.90 0.72
CA THR A 14 -9.77 -12.71 1.81
C THR A 14 -9.00 -12.66 3.13
N GLN A 15 -7.77 -12.11 3.14
CA GLN A 15 -6.95 -11.99 4.35
C GLN A 15 -6.34 -10.58 4.49
N ASN A 16 -5.63 -10.35 5.61
CA ASN A 16 -5.10 -9.04 6.00
C ASN A 16 -3.74 -8.70 5.35
N ASP A 17 -3.38 -9.34 4.23
CA ASP A 17 -2.09 -9.19 3.56
C ASP A 17 -2.03 -8.03 2.54
N CYS A 18 -2.97 -7.08 2.61
CA CYS A 18 -2.99 -5.85 1.81
C CYS A 18 -1.65 -5.09 1.82
N GLY A 19 -0.91 -5.16 2.93
CA GLY A 19 0.44 -4.59 3.06
C GLY A 19 1.45 -5.22 2.10
N LEU A 20 1.44 -6.55 1.99
CA LEU A 20 2.34 -7.30 1.11
C LEU A 20 1.95 -7.11 -0.36
N HIS A 21 0.65 -7.07 -0.67
CA HIS A 21 0.14 -6.73 -2.01
C HIS A 21 0.55 -5.31 -2.44
N THR A 22 0.51 -4.35 -1.53
CA THR A 22 0.96 -2.98 -1.80
C THR A 22 2.45 -2.93 -2.12
N ILE A 23 3.28 -3.65 -1.34
CA ILE A 23 4.72 -3.76 -1.61
C ILE A 23 4.97 -4.40 -2.98
N ALA A 24 4.27 -5.49 -3.31
CA ALA A 24 4.37 -6.12 -4.63
C ALA A 24 3.96 -5.18 -5.77
N SER A 25 2.94 -4.34 -5.54
CA SER A 25 2.46 -3.35 -6.51
C SER A 25 3.50 -2.25 -6.77
N LEU A 26 4.12 -1.72 -5.71
CA LEU A 26 5.10 -0.64 -5.80
C LEU A 26 6.42 -1.10 -6.44
N THR A 27 6.89 -2.28 -6.04
CA THR A 27 8.18 -2.84 -6.50
C THR A 27 8.10 -3.56 -7.84
N GLY A 28 6.89 -3.93 -8.27
CA GLY A 28 6.68 -4.83 -9.41
C GLY A 28 7.13 -6.28 -9.16
N TRP A 29 7.47 -6.62 -7.92
CA TRP A 29 7.94 -7.97 -7.56
C TRP A 29 6.80 -8.99 -7.56
N SER A 30 7.19 -10.26 -7.78
CA SER A 30 6.30 -11.39 -7.49
C SER A 30 6.17 -11.58 -5.98
N GLU A 31 5.07 -12.19 -5.54
CA GLU A 31 4.84 -12.43 -4.11
C GLU A 31 5.96 -13.24 -3.43
N PRO A 32 6.51 -14.32 -4.03
CA PRO A 32 7.66 -15.01 -3.45
C PRO A 32 8.90 -14.12 -3.32
N THR A 33 9.10 -13.20 -4.28
CA THR A 33 10.21 -12.25 -4.23
C THR A 33 10.02 -11.25 -3.08
N VAL A 34 8.80 -10.79 -2.82
CA VAL A 34 8.49 -9.92 -1.67
C VAL A 34 8.80 -10.65 -0.36
N VAL A 35 8.33 -11.89 -0.19
CA VAL A 35 8.62 -12.72 1.01
C VAL A 35 10.13 -12.86 1.20
N GLN A 36 10.85 -13.23 0.14
CA GLN A 36 12.30 -13.42 0.17
C GLN A 36 13.04 -12.11 0.50
N LYS A 37 12.68 -11.01 -0.16
CA LYS A 37 13.35 -9.71 0.01
C LYS A 37 13.09 -9.08 1.36
N LEU A 38 11.92 -9.31 1.95
CA LEU A 38 11.61 -8.88 3.31
C LEU A 38 12.15 -9.85 4.38
N GLY A 39 12.71 -11.00 3.99
CA GLY A 39 13.22 -12.01 4.91
C GLY A 39 12.13 -12.65 5.76
N LEU A 40 10.89 -12.72 5.25
CA LEU A 40 9.74 -13.27 5.98
C LEU A 40 9.78 -14.79 5.99
N SER A 41 9.58 -15.38 7.15
CA SER A 41 9.31 -16.80 7.31
C SER A 41 7.86 -17.14 6.95
N GLU A 42 7.54 -18.43 6.80
CA GLU A 42 6.14 -18.87 6.64
C GLU A 42 5.25 -18.46 7.81
N GLN A 43 5.80 -18.41 9.02
CA GLN A 43 5.05 -17.98 10.20
C GLN A 43 4.74 -16.49 10.13
N ASP A 44 5.70 -15.66 9.70
CA ASP A 44 5.47 -14.22 9.53
C ASP A 44 4.37 -13.95 8.50
N VAL A 45 4.37 -14.68 7.38
CA VAL A 45 3.32 -14.55 6.36
C VAL A 45 1.95 -14.96 6.92
N LYS A 46 1.87 -16.06 7.68
CA LYS A 46 0.62 -16.49 8.35
C LYS A 46 0.13 -15.45 9.36
N ASP A 47 1.03 -14.91 10.17
CA ASP A 47 0.70 -13.91 11.18
C ASP A 47 0.22 -12.61 10.53
N ILE A 48 0.87 -12.16 9.44
CA ILE A 48 0.41 -11.01 8.65
C ILE A 48 -0.95 -11.29 8.01
N SER A 49 -1.18 -12.49 7.47
CA SER A 49 -2.47 -12.84 6.87
C SER A 49 -3.59 -12.82 7.93
N ALA A 50 -3.30 -13.30 9.14
CA ALA A 50 -4.25 -13.34 10.25
C ALA A 50 -4.50 -11.96 10.90
N HIS A 51 -3.48 -11.11 11.01
CA HIS A 51 -3.52 -9.90 11.86
C HIS A 51 -3.22 -8.58 11.14
N GLY A 52 -2.74 -8.64 9.91
CA GLY A 52 -2.30 -7.50 9.13
C GLY A 52 -0.93 -6.96 9.55
N MET A 53 -0.47 -5.93 8.84
CA MET A 53 0.75 -5.20 9.17
C MET A 53 0.43 -3.95 9.98
N GLN A 54 1.12 -3.76 11.10
CA GLN A 54 1.07 -2.53 11.87
C GLN A 54 1.81 -1.39 11.13
N PRO A 55 1.46 -0.10 11.35
CA PRO A 55 2.11 1.03 10.69
C PRO A 55 3.65 1.03 10.79
N ASP A 56 4.19 0.67 11.95
CA ASP A 56 5.64 0.60 12.18
C ASP A 56 6.28 -0.55 11.38
N THR A 57 5.59 -1.69 11.27
CA THR A 57 6.01 -2.82 10.44
C THR A 57 6.01 -2.46 8.95
N VAL A 58 4.99 -1.71 8.50
CA VAL A 58 4.93 -1.18 7.13
C VAL A 58 6.10 -0.23 6.88
N THR A 59 6.35 0.69 7.81
CA THR A 59 7.48 1.63 7.71
C THR A 59 8.82 0.90 7.65
N ALA A 60 9.03 -0.11 8.50
CA ALA A 60 10.24 -0.91 8.51
C ALA A 60 10.44 -1.68 7.20
N ALA A 61 9.37 -2.26 6.65
CA ALA A 61 9.40 -2.98 5.37
C ALA A 61 9.79 -2.04 4.21
N PHE A 62 9.16 -0.86 4.11
CA PHE A 62 9.53 0.12 3.08
C PHE A 62 10.96 0.61 3.26
N LYS A 63 11.40 0.90 4.50
CA LYS A 63 12.80 1.27 4.76
C LYS A 63 13.76 0.17 4.34
N HIS A 64 13.42 -1.09 4.55
CA HIS A 64 14.25 -2.20 4.11
C HIS A 64 14.40 -2.23 2.59
N ILE A 65 13.31 -2.02 1.86
CA ILE A 65 13.28 -2.07 0.38
C ILE A 65 13.99 -0.85 -0.23
N ASN A 66 13.82 0.33 0.36
CA ASN A 66 14.30 1.61 -0.17
C ASN A 66 15.54 2.13 0.58
N ASN A 67 16.37 1.23 1.13
CA ASN A 67 17.64 1.54 1.80
C ASN A 67 17.55 2.64 2.88
N GLY A 68 16.45 2.65 3.63
CA GLY A 68 16.18 3.59 4.72
C GLY A 68 15.59 4.94 4.29
N ASN A 69 15.48 5.20 2.98
CA ASN A 69 15.04 6.48 2.44
C ASN A 69 13.51 6.56 2.30
N VAL A 70 12.79 6.44 3.40
CA VAL A 70 11.32 6.47 3.41
C VAL A 70 10.82 7.56 4.34
N GLU A 71 9.91 8.37 3.82
CA GLU A 71 9.13 9.32 4.58
C GLU A 71 7.74 8.74 4.86
N HIS A 72 7.31 8.83 6.13
CA HIS A 72 5.97 8.46 6.56
C HIS A 72 5.24 9.71 7.05
N ARG A 73 4.07 10.00 6.49
CA ARG A 73 3.19 11.07 6.96
C ARG A 73 1.80 10.55 7.28
N GLN A 74 1.14 11.21 8.21
CA GLN A 74 -0.29 11.06 8.48
C GLN A 74 -0.97 12.39 8.19
N GLY A 75 -2.11 12.36 7.52
CA GLY A 75 -2.86 13.56 7.18
C GLY A 75 -4.29 13.28 6.72
N THR A 76 -4.86 14.26 6.05
CA THR A 76 -6.20 14.22 5.45
C THR A 76 -6.14 14.03 3.94
N ALA A 77 -7.30 13.80 3.31
CA ALA A 77 -7.41 13.79 1.85
C ALA A 77 -6.96 15.13 1.24
N ASP A 78 -7.30 16.24 1.90
CA ASP A 78 -6.95 17.59 1.47
C ASP A 78 -5.43 17.80 1.44
N ASP A 79 -4.74 17.40 2.51
CA ASP A 79 -3.28 17.50 2.62
C ASP A 79 -2.57 16.79 1.47
N LEU A 80 -3.04 15.58 1.11
CA LEU A 80 -2.45 14.79 0.02
C LEU A 80 -2.72 15.43 -1.35
N VAL A 81 -3.96 15.82 -1.64
CA VAL A 81 -4.33 16.37 -2.95
C VAL A 81 -3.65 17.72 -3.19
N LYS A 82 -3.65 18.63 -2.19
CA LYS A 82 -2.94 19.91 -2.30
C LYS A 82 -1.42 19.75 -2.38
N GLY A 83 -0.88 18.73 -1.69
CA GLY A 83 0.54 18.40 -1.72
C GLY A 83 0.99 17.70 -3.01
N LEU A 84 0.09 17.12 -3.80
CA LEU A 84 0.43 16.25 -4.94
C LEU A 84 1.34 16.94 -5.95
N ALA A 85 1.11 18.24 -6.18
CA ALA A 85 1.89 19.05 -7.11
C ALA A 85 3.40 19.14 -6.77
N GLN A 86 3.78 18.88 -5.51
CA GLN A 86 5.16 18.93 -5.02
C GLN A 86 5.98 17.69 -5.40
N PHE A 87 5.33 16.56 -5.69
CA PHE A 87 6.01 15.31 -6.03
C PHE A 87 6.31 15.22 -7.53
N PRO A 88 7.39 14.57 -8.00
CA PRO A 88 7.60 14.41 -9.43
C PRO A 88 6.49 13.58 -10.11
N GLU A 89 6.36 13.70 -11.43
CA GLU A 89 5.47 12.85 -12.21
C GLU A 89 5.83 11.38 -12.03
N GLY A 90 4.83 10.52 -11.85
CA GLY A 90 5.04 9.09 -11.63
C GLY A 90 5.51 8.73 -10.22
N HIS A 91 5.62 9.69 -9.30
CA HIS A 91 5.96 9.41 -7.90
C HIS A 91 4.93 8.47 -7.28
N GLN A 92 5.43 7.45 -6.58
CA GLN A 92 4.62 6.38 -6.01
C GLN A 92 4.49 6.53 -4.50
N PHE A 93 3.35 6.10 -3.97
CA PHE A 93 3.00 6.15 -2.56
C PHE A 93 2.42 4.80 -2.14
N ALA A 94 2.72 4.34 -0.94
CA ALA A 94 1.81 3.45 -0.23
C ALA A 94 0.79 4.32 0.53
N LEU A 95 -0.50 4.04 0.39
CA LEU A 95 -1.60 4.74 1.04
C LEU A 95 -2.27 3.83 2.06
N GLY A 96 -2.12 4.17 3.34
CA GLY A 96 -2.76 3.49 4.47
C GLY A 96 -4.03 4.19 4.87
N MET A 97 -5.13 3.45 4.90
CA MET A 97 -6.44 3.96 5.26
C MET A 97 -6.72 3.62 6.71
N GLN A 98 -6.71 4.64 7.57
CA GLN A 98 -6.93 4.44 8.99
C GLN A 98 -8.45 4.43 9.30
N ARG A 99 -8.87 3.34 9.93
CA ARG A 99 -10.17 3.11 10.56
C ARG A 99 -10.03 3.23 12.09
N ASP A 100 -11.13 3.11 12.82
CA ASP A 100 -11.14 3.20 14.29
C ASP A 100 -10.23 2.15 14.97
N SER A 101 -10.03 0.99 14.33
CA SER A 101 -9.18 -0.10 14.83
C SER A 101 -7.72 -0.04 14.36
N GLY A 102 -7.30 0.97 13.60
CA GLY A 102 -5.95 1.09 13.04
C GLY A 102 -5.94 1.22 11.51
N ILE A 103 -4.81 0.94 10.86
CA ILE A 103 -4.76 0.88 9.38
C ILE A 103 -5.55 -0.34 8.94
N GLY A 104 -6.74 -0.11 8.39
CA GLY A 104 -7.65 -1.17 7.97
C GLY A 104 -7.46 -1.61 6.53
N HIS A 105 -6.71 -0.83 5.74
CA HIS A 105 -6.38 -1.16 4.35
C HIS A 105 -5.11 -0.43 3.89
N LEU A 106 -4.29 -1.08 3.07
CA LEU A 106 -3.10 -0.48 2.44
C LEU A 106 -3.19 -0.72 0.93
N VAL A 107 -2.96 0.33 0.13
CA VAL A 107 -2.94 0.27 -1.33
C VAL A 107 -1.76 1.04 -1.88
N SER A 108 -1.39 0.76 -3.13
CA SER A 108 -0.41 1.59 -3.85
C SER A 108 -1.09 2.75 -4.55
N ALA A 109 -0.39 3.86 -4.75
CA ALA A 109 -0.85 4.95 -5.58
C ALA A 109 0.29 5.61 -6.33
N LYS A 110 -0.05 6.34 -7.39
CA LYS A 110 0.92 7.03 -8.24
C LYS A 110 0.38 8.38 -8.69
N ARG A 111 1.22 9.42 -8.67
CA ARG A 111 0.91 10.69 -9.31
C ARG A 111 0.89 10.52 -10.83
N VAL A 112 -0.20 10.93 -11.46
CA VAL A 112 -0.35 10.99 -12.92
C VAL A 112 -0.89 12.37 -13.31
N GLY A 113 -0.01 13.30 -13.67
CA GLY A 113 -0.35 14.69 -13.93
C GLY A 113 -0.91 15.40 -12.69
N ASP A 114 -2.20 15.72 -12.74
CA ASP A 114 -2.97 16.36 -11.66
C ASP A 114 -3.79 15.38 -10.82
N ARG A 115 -3.72 14.08 -11.12
CA ARG A 115 -4.51 13.04 -10.47
C ARG A 115 -3.65 12.02 -9.74
N LEU A 116 -4.28 11.30 -8.83
CA LEU A 116 -3.72 10.17 -8.11
C LEU A 116 -4.41 8.90 -8.58
N ASP A 117 -3.64 8.00 -9.21
CA ASP A 117 -4.11 6.68 -9.59
C ASP A 117 -3.81 5.73 -8.43
N ILE A 118 -4.85 5.27 -7.75
CA ILE A 118 -4.80 4.38 -6.58
C ILE A 118 -5.07 2.96 -7.06
N THR A 119 -4.11 2.06 -6.87
CA THR A 119 -4.20 0.66 -7.27
C THR A 119 -4.28 -0.25 -6.05
N ASP A 120 -5.42 -0.93 -5.93
CA ASP A 120 -5.62 -2.04 -5.03
C ASP A 120 -5.35 -3.35 -5.77
N ARG A 121 -4.14 -3.88 -5.59
CA ARG A 121 -3.72 -5.13 -6.22
C ARG A 121 -4.49 -6.34 -5.69
N GLN A 122 -4.97 -6.29 -4.46
CA GLN A 122 -5.63 -7.42 -3.80
C GLN A 122 -6.95 -7.79 -4.51
N ILE A 123 -7.62 -6.82 -5.13
CA ILE A 123 -8.84 -7.00 -5.93
C ILE A 123 -8.66 -6.63 -7.41
N ASN A 124 -7.42 -6.34 -7.84
CA ASN A 124 -7.08 -5.92 -9.19
C ASN A 124 -7.91 -4.71 -9.70
N GLN A 125 -8.04 -3.68 -8.87
CA GLN A 125 -8.79 -2.46 -9.18
C GLN A 125 -7.88 -1.23 -9.15
N THR A 126 -8.08 -0.30 -10.08
CA THR A 126 -7.48 1.04 -10.04
C THR A 126 -8.56 2.10 -10.04
N THR A 127 -8.45 3.04 -9.12
CA THR A 127 -9.35 4.19 -8.96
C THR A 127 -8.54 5.46 -9.14
N SER A 128 -8.99 6.34 -10.05
CA SER A 128 -8.38 7.64 -10.27
C SER A 128 -9.13 8.71 -9.49
N VAL A 129 -8.43 9.53 -8.72
CA VAL A 129 -8.99 10.68 -8.01
C VAL A 129 -8.25 11.96 -8.39
N ARG A 130 -8.99 13.04 -8.62
CA ARG A 130 -8.49 14.36 -9.05
C ARG A 130 -8.72 15.47 -8.04
N SER A 131 -9.57 15.22 -7.05
CA SER A 131 -9.99 16.23 -6.09
C SER A 131 -10.02 15.68 -4.67
N GLU A 132 -9.96 16.59 -3.70
CA GLU A 132 -10.18 16.29 -2.28
C GLU A 132 -11.49 15.52 -2.08
N GLN A 133 -12.57 15.96 -2.73
CA GLN A 133 -13.90 15.34 -2.60
C GLN A 133 -13.90 13.89 -3.10
N GLU A 134 -13.27 13.61 -4.25
CA GLU A 134 -13.16 12.25 -4.79
C GLU A 134 -12.32 11.35 -3.88
N LEU A 135 -11.19 11.86 -3.37
CA LEU A 135 -10.37 11.10 -2.42
C LEU A 135 -11.09 10.87 -1.09
N GLN A 136 -11.85 11.86 -0.59
CA GLN A 136 -12.64 11.72 0.63
C GLN A 136 -13.76 10.68 0.45
N GLN A 137 -14.45 10.68 -0.69
CA GLN A 137 -15.45 9.66 -1.02
C GLN A 137 -14.81 8.26 -1.08
N TYR A 138 -13.63 8.14 -1.69
CA TYR A 138 -12.87 6.90 -1.71
C TYR A 138 -12.54 6.42 -0.29
N LEU A 139 -12.02 7.30 0.58
CA LEU A 139 -11.73 6.95 1.98
C LEU A 139 -12.99 6.54 2.76
N GLN A 140 -14.10 7.25 2.57
CA GLN A 140 -15.38 6.94 3.21
C GLN A 140 -15.93 5.57 2.80
N GLN A 141 -15.83 5.19 1.53
CA GLN A 141 -16.19 3.84 1.06
C GLN A 141 -15.36 2.75 1.74
N GLN A 142 -14.13 3.09 2.15
CA GLN A 142 -13.23 2.22 2.87
C GLN A 142 -13.39 2.32 4.39
N GLY A 143 -14.35 3.10 4.89
CA GLY A 143 -14.58 3.33 6.32
C GLY A 143 -13.46 4.11 7.01
N ALA A 144 -12.66 4.86 6.26
CA ALA A 144 -11.51 5.59 6.75
C ALA A 144 -11.73 7.11 6.74
N SER A 145 -11.11 7.81 7.68
CA SER A 145 -11.15 9.27 7.79
C SER A 145 -9.77 9.93 7.72
N LYS A 146 -8.72 9.15 7.92
CA LYS A 146 -7.32 9.60 7.85
C LYS A 146 -6.53 8.73 6.88
N ILE A 147 -5.53 9.36 6.27
CA ILE A 147 -4.61 8.69 5.36
C ILE A 147 -3.20 8.74 5.91
N HIS A 148 -2.50 7.62 5.76
CA HIS A 148 -1.06 7.52 5.94
C HIS A 148 -0.40 7.39 4.57
N THR A 149 0.72 8.04 4.36
CA THR A 149 1.50 7.90 3.13
C THR A 149 2.93 7.48 3.45
N TRP A 150 3.43 6.48 2.74
CA TRP A 150 4.85 6.12 2.69
C TRP A 150 5.35 6.33 1.28
N TYR A 151 6.48 7.01 1.15
CA TYR A 151 7.10 7.26 -0.15
C TYR A 151 8.60 7.54 0.03
N ASP A 152 9.33 7.42 -1.08
CA ASP A 152 10.75 7.66 -1.08
C ASP A 152 11.05 9.16 -1.08
N LYS A 153 12.05 9.57 -0.30
CA LYS A 153 12.47 10.97 -0.20
C LYS A 153 13.31 11.41 -1.40
#